data_AF-A0A1B9GK12-F1
#
_entry.id   AF-A0A1B9GK12-F1
#
_cell.length_a   1.000
_cell.length_b   1.000
_cell.length_c   1.000
_cell.angle_alpha   90.00
_cell.angle_beta   90.00
_cell.angle_gamma   90.00
#
_symmetry.space_group_name_H-M   'P 1'
#
loop_
_entity.id
_entity.type
_entity.pdbx_description
1 polymer ?
#
loop_
_entity_poly.entity_id
_entity_poly.type
_entity_poly.pdbx_seq_one_letter_code
_entity_poly.pdbx_strand_id
1 'polypeptide(L)'
;MRLSLIPLISLLPLALSSPSPTEGGSAVERGWDHQPKCNDLPTRDPDTCECLPGFYEPGYYKRTEDYEAESKGKGGHHYKECVCPDYPNTYIDFGNGGHGGGGGGGYGGYKRKGGYEPEPECKCKGKHQHYDPDTEKCECDEGYEPVDDWYYDKRGGKGGHHPKPLKCKPCPTPSGGYGHGGKKNYKRNPSLHEAIKMREQDERALETVLGCKDEEEACESNGSWRCTDVSSSLWSCGGCPGQGVDCGAVPGVSEVRCHQGRCLIDTCRRGYTVTPTPSPEYGTNTSCVSNNGSRGVESSKSHWFVNQAE
;
A
#
# COMPACT_ATOMS: atom_id res chain seq x y z
N MET A 1 25.97 -8.01 26.56
CA MET A 1 25.93 -7.38 25.23
C MET A 1 27.10 -7.92 24.42
N ARG A 2 26.86 -8.99 23.64
CA ARG A 2 27.81 -9.47 22.64
C ARG A 2 27.58 -8.63 21.40
N LEU A 3 28.52 -7.75 21.07
CA LEU A 3 28.52 -7.06 19.78
C LEU A 3 28.72 -8.11 18.70
N SER A 4 27.64 -8.41 17.98
CA SER A 4 27.69 -9.24 16.78
C SER A 4 28.18 -8.36 15.63
N LEU A 5 29.45 -8.55 15.26
CA LEU A 5 30.06 -7.94 14.08
C LEU A 5 29.41 -8.55 12.83
N ILE A 6 28.57 -7.77 12.15
CA ILE A 6 28.00 -8.13 10.84
C ILE A 6 29.07 -7.79 9.78
N PRO A 7 29.47 -8.72 8.91
CA PRO A 7 30.43 -8.45 7.85
C PRO A 7 29.78 -7.58 6.77
N LEU A 8 30.40 -6.43 6.50
CA LEU A 8 30.14 -5.57 5.35
C LEU A 8 30.49 -6.34 4.06
N ILE A 9 29.47 -6.89 3.40
CA ILE A 9 29.58 -7.43 2.05
C ILE A 9 29.61 -6.24 1.08
N SER A 10 30.79 -5.96 0.54
CA SER A 10 31.00 -5.00 -0.53
C SER A 10 30.37 -5.53 -1.82
N LEU A 11 29.26 -4.92 -2.25
CA LEU A 11 28.65 -5.17 -3.54
C LEU A 11 29.46 -4.44 -4.62
N LEU A 12 30.23 -5.20 -5.41
CA LEU A 12 30.81 -4.70 -6.66
C LEU A 12 29.70 -4.42 -7.69
N PRO A 13 29.76 -3.31 -8.44
CA PRO A 13 28.88 -3.09 -9.57
C PRO A 13 29.29 -4.01 -10.73
N LEU A 14 28.42 -4.94 -11.11
CA LEU A 14 28.51 -5.67 -12.37
C LEU A 14 28.23 -4.68 -13.51
N ALA A 15 29.28 -4.28 -14.22
CA ALA A 15 29.17 -3.54 -15.47
C ALA A 15 28.51 -4.45 -16.53
N LEU A 16 27.23 -4.20 -16.81
CA LEU A 16 26.55 -4.74 -17.98
C LEU A 16 27.18 -4.11 -19.24
N SER A 17 27.91 -4.91 -20.01
CA SER A 17 28.38 -4.56 -21.34
C SER A 17 27.21 -4.57 -22.32
N SER A 18 26.86 -3.41 -22.86
CA SER A 18 25.88 -3.25 -23.92
C SER A 18 26.31 -4.01 -25.19
N PRO A 19 25.45 -4.86 -25.79
CA PRO A 19 25.75 -5.46 -27.09
C PRO A 19 25.72 -4.38 -28.19
N SER A 20 26.80 -4.34 -28.98
CA SER A 20 26.89 -3.47 -30.15
C SER A 20 25.84 -3.86 -31.21
N PRO A 21 25.25 -2.89 -31.92
CA PRO A 21 24.33 -3.18 -33.01
C PRO A 21 25.08 -3.81 -34.17
N THR A 22 24.67 -5.02 -34.53
CA THR A 22 25.16 -5.75 -35.72
C THR A 22 24.65 -5.05 -36.98
N GLU A 23 25.55 -4.39 -37.71
CA GLU A 23 25.31 -4.01 -39.09
C GLU A 23 25.08 -5.27 -39.94
N GLY A 24 23.87 -5.43 -40.47
CA GLY A 24 23.50 -6.59 -41.26
C GLY A 24 22.51 -6.24 -42.36
N GLY A 25 23.02 -6.22 -43.60
CA GLY A 25 22.28 -6.77 -44.74
C GLY A 25 21.63 -5.76 -45.70
N SER A 26 22.33 -5.54 -46.81
CA SER A 26 21.84 -5.19 -48.16
C SER A 26 20.31 -5.18 -48.36
N ALA A 27 19.80 -3.99 -48.67
CA ALA A 27 18.47 -3.77 -49.20
C ALA A 27 18.30 -4.55 -50.52
N VAL A 28 17.51 -5.63 -50.45
CA VAL A 28 16.92 -6.27 -51.62
C VAL A 28 15.79 -5.37 -52.09
N GLU A 29 15.94 -4.77 -53.28
CA GLU A 29 14.86 -4.14 -54.06
C GLU A 29 13.73 -5.17 -54.29
N ARG A 30 12.78 -5.25 -53.34
CA ARG A 30 11.51 -5.95 -53.53
C ARG A 30 10.47 -4.92 -53.97
N GLY A 31 9.81 -5.22 -55.08
CA GLY A 31 8.84 -4.36 -55.76
C GLY A 31 7.80 -3.76 -54.82
N TRP A 32 7.51 -2.48 -55.07
CA TRP A 32 6.71 -1.55 -54.27
C TRP A 32 5.20 -1.88 -54.14
N ASP A 33 4.73 -3.06 -54.55
CA ASP A 33 3.29 -3.33 -54.69
C ASP A 33 2.65 -4.04 -53.48
N HIS A 34 3.38 -4.27 -52.38
CA HIS A 34 2.84 -4.91 -51.18
C HIS A 34 3.12 -4.07 -49.94
N GLN A 35 2.66 -2.82 -49.94
CA GLN A 35 2.55 -2.08 -48.67
C GLN A 35 1.64 -2.86 -47.72
N PRO A 36 2.09 -3.15 -46.49
CA PRO A 36 1.24 -3.80 -45.52
C PRO A 36 -0.02 -2.95 -45.25
N LYS A 37 -1.16 -3.61 -45.13
CA LYS A 37 -2.49 -2.95 -45.02
C LYS A 37 -2.70 -2.19 -43.69
N CYS A 38 -1.69 -2.11 -42.83
CA CYS A 38 -1.75 -1.45 -41.53
C CYS A 38 -1.23 -0.01 -41.54
N ASN A 39 -0.69 0.50 -42.66
CA ASN A 39 -0.13 1.85 -42.76
C ASN A 39 -1.11 2.98 -42.41
N ASP A 40 -2.42 2.72 -42.50
CA ASP A 40 -3.46 3.69 -42.15
C ASP A 40 -3.92 3.59 -40.68
N LEU A 41 -3.33 2.68 -39.89
CA LEU A 41 -3.69 2.45 -38.49
C LEU A 41 -2.68 3.16 -37.56
N PRO A 42 -3.06 4.28 -36.91
CA PRO A 42 -2.13 5.10 -36.13
C PRO A 42 -1.58 4.42 -34.88
N THR A 43 -2.17 3.30 -34.44
CA THR A 43 -1.76 2.54 -33.25
C THR A 43 -0.90 1.33 -33.58
N ARG A 44 -0.52 1.17 -34.85
CA ARG A 44 0.36 0.10 -35.32
C ARG A 44 1.61 0.68 -35.96
N ASP A 45 2.69 -0.04 -35.80
CA ASP A 45 3.92 0.20 -36.55
C ASP A 45 3.67 -0.12 -38.04
N PRO A 46 3.98 0.81 -38.97
CA PRO A 46 3.65 0.64 -40.38
C PRO A 46 4.45 -0.47 -41.07
N ASP A 47 5.65 -0.79 -40.58
CA ASP A 47 6.52 -1.78 -41.21
C ASP A 47 6.22 -3.21 -40.73
N THR A 48 5.95 -3.37 -39.44
CA THR A 48 5.72 -4.67 -38.79
C THR A 48 4.23 -5.02 -38.65
N CYS A 49 3.35 -4.02 -38.73
CA CYS A 49 1.95 -4.09 -38.31
C CYS A 49 1.74 -4.49 -36.84
N GLU A 50 2.75 -4.49 -35.98
CA GLU A 50 2.55 -4.77 -34.56
C GLU A 50 1.98 -3.54 -33.84
N CYS A 51 1.30 -3.74 -32.71
CA CYS A 51 0.82 -2.62 -31.90
C CYS A 51 2.01 -1.82 -31.37
N LEU A 52 1.89 -0.49 -31.37
CA LEU A 52 2.89 0.39 -30.77
C LEU A 52 3.04 0.09 -29.26
N PRO A 53 4.21 0.36 -28.65
CA PRO A 53 4.39 0.20 -27.21
C PRO A 53 3.29 0.90 -26.40
N GLY A 54 2.73 0.20 -25.42
CA GLY A 54 1.58 0.68 -24.63
C GLY A 54 0.20 0.33 -25.18
N PHE A 55 0.12 -0.31 -26.36
CA PHE A 55 -1.14 -0.80 -26.95
C PHE A 55 -1.14 -2.32 -27.10
N TYR A 56 -2.33 -2.91 -27.07
CA TYR A 56 -2.53 -4.36 -27.10
C TYR A 56 -3.37 -4.81 -28.29
N GLU A 57 -3.09 -6.01 -28.79
CA GLU A 57 -3.89 -6.65 -29.84
C GLU A 57 -5.32 -6.93 -29.34
N PRO A 58 -6.37 -6.53 -30.10
CA PRO A 58 -7.77 -6.78 -29.77
C PRO A 58 -8.12 -8.26 -29.95
N GLY A 59 -7.71 -9.04 -28.97
CA GLY A 59 -7.96 -10.48 -28.87
C GLY A 59 -7.72 -11.03 -27.47
N TYR A 60 -7.06 -10.25 -26.60
CA TYR A 60 -6.74 -10.68 -25.24
C TYR A 60 -7.95 -10.59 -24.28
N TYR A 61 -8.81 -9.58 -24.46
CA TYR A 61 -10.08 -9.47 -23.73
C TYR A 61 -11.14 -10.29 -24.45
N LYS A 62 -11.43 -11.49 -23.90
CA LYS A 62 -12.40 -12.49 -24.37
C LYS A 62 -13.51 -11.96 -25.27
N ARG A 63 -13.68 -12.61 -26.43
CA ARG A 63 -14.89 -12.61 -27.26
C ARG A 63 -16.15 -12.56 -26.40
N THR A 64 -16.76 -11.38 -26.30
CA THR A 64 -18.21 -11.28 -26.10
C THR A 64 -18.85 -11.54 -27.46
N GLU A 65 -19.71 -12.55 -27.53
CA GLU A 65 -20.30 -13.13 -28.74
C GLU A 65 -21.11 -12.13 -29.58
N ASP A 66 -21.38 -10.93 -29.06
CA ASP A 66 -22.21 -9.92 -29.72
C ASP A 66 -21.49 -9.14 -30.83
N TYR A 67 -20.15 -9.14 -30.89
CA TYR A 67 -19.38 -8.45 -31.94
C TYR A 67 -19.10 -9.32 -33.18
N GLU A 68 -19.41 -10.62 -33.14
CA GLU A 68 -19.24 -11.52 -34.30
C GLU A 68 -20.41 -11.43 -35.31
N ALA A 69 -21.46 -10.65 -35.03
CA ALA A 69 -22.62 -10.53 -35.91
C ALA A 69 -22.39 -9.61 -37.14
N GLU A 70 -21.48 -8.63 -37.09
CA GLU A 70 -21.26 -7.68 -38.21
C GLU A 70 -20.13 -8.07 -39.17
N SER A 71 -19.31 -9.07 -38.86
CA SER A 71 -18.08 -9.36 -39.63
C SER A 71 -18.19 -10.53 -40.64
N LYS A 72 -19.36 -11.19 -40.77
CA LYS A 72 -19.53 -12.36 -41.66
C LYS A 72 -19.64 -12.05 -43.17
N GLY A 73 -19.30 -10.83 -43.61
CA GLY A 73 -19.60 -10.36 -44.96
C GLY A 73 -18.54 -10.54 -46.04
N LYS A 74 -17.24 -10.34 -45.78
CA LYS A 74 -16.20 -10.34 -46.83
C LYS A 74 -14.85 -10.79 -46.26
N GLY A 75 -14.22 -11.78 -46.87
CA GLY A 75 -12.97 -12.43 -46.44
C GLY A 75 -11.70 -11.58 -46.54
N GLY A 76 -11.71 -10.36 -46.01
CA GLY A 76 -10.52 -9.57 -45.77
C GLY A 76 -10.03 -9.78 -44.34
N HIS A 77 -8.73 -10.02 -44.17
CA HIS A 77 -8.09 -9.87 -42.86
C HIS A 77 -8.20 -8.40 -42.44
N HIS A 78 -9.26 -8.07 -41.69
CA HIS A 78 -9.41 -6.77 -41.05
C HIS A 78 -8.41 -6.73 -39.90
N TYR A 79 -7.27 -6.08 -40.11
CA TYR A 79 -6.41 -5.67 -39.00
C TYR A 79 -7.26 -4.79 -38.10
N LYS A 80 -7.46 -5.24 -36.87
CA LYS A 80 -8.24 -4.49 -35.88
C LYS A 80 -7.33 -3.45 -35.23
N GLU A 81 -7.88 -2.28 -34.95
CA GLU A 81 -7.18 -1.23 -34.20
C GLU A 81 -6.68 -1.78 -32.86
N CYS A 82 -5.44 -1.48 -32.51
CA CYS A 82 -4.92 -1.82 -31.19
C CYS A 82 -5.71 -1.08 -30.11
N VAL A 83 -5.83 -1.69 -28.93
CA VAL A 83 -6.60 -1.14 -27.81
C VAL A 83 -5.68 -0.76 -26.66
N CYS A 84 -6.13 0.19 -25.84
CA CYS A 84 -5.47 0.50 -24.59
C CYS A 84 -5.53 -0.69 -23.61
N PRO A 85 -4.56 -0.82 -22.71
CA PRO A 85 -4.46 -1.97 -21.80
C PRO A 85 -5.68 -2.05 -20.86
N ASP A 86 -6.13 -0.94 -20.27
CA ASP A 86 -7.28 -0.92 -19.35
C ASP A 86 -8.63 -0.73 -20.06
N TYR A 87 -8.83 -1.40 -21.19
CA TYR A 87 -10.15 -1.44 -21.83
C TYR A 87 -11.15 -2.21 -20.94
N PRO A 88 -12.38 -1.70 -20.69
CA PRO A 88 -13.07 -0.63 -21.40
C PRO A 88 -12.97 0.77 -20.75
N ASN A 89 -12.15 0.98 -19.72
CA ASN A 89 -12.03 2.25 -19.00
C ASN A 89 -11.32 3.33 -19.80
N THR A 90 -10.53 2.94 -20.80
CA THR A 90 -9.72 3.82 -21.63
C THR A 90 -10.26 3.99 -23.06
N TYR A 91 -9.82 5.06 -23.72
CA TYR A 91 -9.94 5.31 -25.15
C TYR A 91 -8.64 5.91 -25.69
N ILE A 92 -8.44 5.85 -27.00
CA ILE A 92 -7.24 6.36 -27.68
C ILE A 92 -7.52 7.80 -28.12
N ASP A 93 -6.70 8.74 -27.68
CA ASP A 93 -6.72 10.13 -28.12
C ASP A 93 -5.60 10.36 -29.12
N PHE A 94 -5.95 10.85 -30.32
CA PHE A 94 -5.01 11.18 -31.39
C PHE A 94 -4.59 12.66 -31.36
N GLY A 95 -4.77 13.35 -30.23
CA GLY A 95 -4.24 14.69 -29.97
C GLY A 95 -4.83 15.82 -30.82
N ASN A 96 -5.80 15.55 -31.69
CA ASN A 96 -6.61 16.58 -32.33
C ASN A 96 -7.71 16.99 -31.34
N GLY A 97 -7.52 18.15 -30.69
CA GLY A 97 -8.46 18.77 -29.73
C GLY A 97 -9.85 19.13 -30.28
N GLY A 98 -10.39 18.38 -31.24
CA GLY A 98 -11.78 18.42 -31.64
C GLY A 98 -12.59 17.48 -30.75
N HIS A 99 -13.05 17.96 -29.60
CA HIS A 99 -14.25 17.42 -28.95
C HIS A 99 -15.45 17.65 -29.87
N GLY A 100 -15.59 16.81 -30.91
CA GLY A 100 -16.72 16.77 -31.82
C GLY A 100 -17.50 15.50 -31.57
N GLY A 101 -18.67 15.64 -30.94
CA GLY A 101 -19.59 14.54 -30.68
C GLY A 101 -20.00 13.77 -31.95
N GLY A 102 -20.52 12.58 -31.69
CA GLY A 102 -20.84 11.55 -32.68
C GLY A 102 -21.49 12.03 -33.96
N GLY A 103 -21.04 11.45 -35.06
CA GLY A 103 -21.64 11.60 -36.38
C GLY A 103 -20.74 10.90 -37.38
N GLY A 104 -21.08 9.66 -37.71
CA GLY A 104 -20.23 8.79 -38.50
C GLY A 104 -19.96 9.29 -39.91
N GLY A 105 -18.97 8.64 -40.53
CA GLY A 105 -18.81 8.57 -41.97
C GLY A 105 -17.70 9.46 -42.53
N GLY A 106 -16.53 8.85 -42.70
CA GLY A 106 -15.55 9.32 -43.68
C GLY A 106 -14.14 9.40 -43.12
N TYR A 107 -13.37 8.33 -43.28
CA TYR A 107 -11.91 8.38 -43.29
C TYR A 107 -11.44 9.18 -44.51
N GLY A 108 -11.70 10.49 -44.51
CA GLY A 108 -11.22 11.41 -45.53
C GLY A 108 -9.76 11.70 -45.25
N GLY A 109 -8.86 11.10 -46.03
CA GLY A 109 -7.42 11.21 -45.88
C GLY A 109 -6.93 12.66 -45.74
N TYR A 110 -6.70 13.07 -44.49
CA TYR A 110 -6.10 14.36 -44.18
C TYR A 110 -4.58 14.21 -44.29
N LYS A 111 -4.04 14.26 -45.52
CA LYS A 111 -2.59 14.50 -45.69
C LYS A 111 -2.29 15.94 -45.26
N ARG A 112 -2.11 16.17 -43.95
CA ARG A 112 -1.64 17.47 -43.44
C ARG A 112 -0.16 17.60 -43.75
N LYS A 113 0.18 18.55 -44.64
CA LYS A 113 1.57 18.85 -45.00
C LYS A 113 2.29 19.47 -43.79
N GLY A 114 3.16 18.69 -43.14
CA GLY A 114 4.33 19.20 -42.40
C GLY A 114 4.15 19.55 -40.92
N GLY A 115 3.12 19.05 -40.23
CA GLY A 115 2.99 19.16 -38.77
C GLY A 115 3.37 17.84 -38.10
N TYR A 116 4.09 17.89 -36.98
CA TYR A 116 4.31 16.74 -36.10
C TYR A 116 2.94 16.22 -35.66
N GLU A 117 2.57 15.01 -36.07
CA GLU A 117 1.34 14.38 -35.59
C GLU A 117 1.60 13.92 -34.14
N PRO A 118 0.76 14.31 -33.18
CA PRO A 118 0.91 13.83 -31.82
C PRO A 118 0.73 12.30 -31.80
N GLU A 119 1.59 11.62 -31.05
CA GLU A 119 1.49 10.18 -30.84
C GLU A 119 0.15 9.84 -30.16
N PRO A 120 -0.48 8.71 -30.52
CA PRO A 120 -1.70 8.28 -29.86
C PRO A 120 -1.45 8.05 -28.37
N GLU A 121 -2.36 8.53 -27.53
CA GLU A 121 -2.26 8.42 -26.07
C GLU A 121 -3.51 7.72 -25.49
N CYS A 122 -3.32 6.85 -24.50
CA CYS A 122 -4.43 6.25 -23.76
C CYS A 122 -4.98 7.22 -22.72
N LYS A 123 -6.29 7.52 -22.79
CA LYS A 123 -7.00 8.40 -21.85
C LYS A 123 -8.17 7.70 -21.18
N CYS A 124 -8.42 8.06 -19.92
CA CYS A 124 -9.54 7.53 -19.16
C CYS A 124 -10.88 8.14 -19.57
N LYS A 125 -11.91 7.32 -19.67
CA LYS A 125 -13.27 7.74 -20.04
C LYS A 125 -14.00 8.47 -18.91
N GLY A 126 -13.71 8.12 -17.65
CA GLY A 126 -14.41 8.69 -16.50
C GLY A 126 -13.88 10.06 -16.10
N LYS A 127 -14.70 10.82 -15.37
CA LYS A 127 -14.27 12.08 -14.75
C LYS A 127 -13.46 11.78 -13.50
N HIS A 128 -12.51 12.67 -13.21
CA HIS A 128 -11.59 12.55 -12.07
C HIS A 128 -10.77 11.26 -12.12
N GLN A 129 -10.30 10.95 -13.33
CA GLN A 129 -9.46 9.80 -13.62
C GLN A 129 -8.25 10.26 -14.41
N HIS A 130 -7.12 9.65 -14.12
CA HIS A 130 -5.91 9.74 -14.94
C HIS A 130 -5.46 8.34 -15.33
N TYR A 131 -4.82 8.25 -16.49
CA TYR A 131 -4.21 7.01 -16.95
C TYR A 131 -2.78 6.96 -16.45
N ASP A 132 -2.44 5.93 -15.70
CA ASP A 132 -1.09 5.69 -15.23
C ASP A 132 -0.37 4.75 -16.21
N PRO A 133 0.68 5.23 -16.91
CA PRO A 133 1.42 4.40 -17.86
C PRO A 133 2.23 3.28 -17.18
N ASP A 134 2.58 3.41 -15.90
CA ASP A 134 3.38 2.41 -15.19
C ASP A 134 2.54 1.20 -14.77
N THR A 135 1.29 1.45 -14.33
CA THR A 135 0.34 0.38 -13.98
C THR A 135 -0.57 -0.03 -15.14
N GLU A 136 -0.47 0.71 -16.26
CA GLU A 136 -1.29 0.60 -17.45
C GLU A 136 -2.80 0.70 -17.18
N LYS A 137 -3.22 1.43 -16.13
CA LYS A 137 -4.61 1.48 -15.64
C LYS A 137 -5.14 2.90 -15.45
N CYS A 138 -6.46 3.03 -15.51
CA CYS A 138 -7.13 4.23 -15.03
C CYS A 138 -7.24 4.20 -13.51
N GLU A 139 -6.76 5.27 -12.88
CA GLU A 139 -6.87 5.49 -11.43
C GLU A 139 -7.69 6.75 -11.14
N CYS A 140 -8.23 6.85 -9.94
CA CYS A 140 -8.95 8.05 -9.52
C CYS A 140 -7.94 9.14 -9.10
N ASP A 141 -8.25 10.40 -9.43
CA ASP A 141 -7.44 11.54 -9.00
C ASP A 141 -7.37 11.66 -7.48
N GLU A 142 -6.37 12.38 -6.97
CA GLU A 142 -6.22 12.64 -5.54
C GLU A 142 -7.49 13.27 -4.95
N GLY A 143 -7.97 12.71 -3.83
CA GLY A 143 -9.23 13.12 -3.21
C GLY A 143 -10.47 12.45 -3.81
N TYR A 144 -10.32 11.49 -4.72
CA TYR A 144 -11.38 10.63 -5.22
C TYR A 144 -11.07 9.15 -4.93
N GLU A 145 -12.12 8.38 -4.67
CA GLU A 145 -12.02 6.92 -4.45
C GLU A 145 -12.84 6.16 -5.50
N PRO A 146 -12.40 4.96 -5.90
CA PRO A 146 -13.14 4.12 -6.82
C PRO A 146 -14.50 3.73 -6.23
N VAL A 147 -15.55 3.84 -7.04
CA VAL A 147 -16.88 3.37 -6.68
C VAL A 147 -17.00 1.92 -7.08
N ASP A 148 -16.93 1.09 -6.06
CA ASP A 148 -17.25 -0.33 -6.09
C ASP A 148 -18.75 -0.55 -6.41
N ASP A 149 -19.13 -0.44 -7.68
CA ASP A 149 -20.50 -0.64 -8.18
C ASP A 149 -20.77 -2.14 -8.44
N TRP A 150 -20.31 -3.00 -7.50
CA TRP A 150 -20.51 -4.46 -7.49
C TRP A 150 -21.94 -4.84 -7.09
N TYR A 151 -22.93 -3.98 -7.35
CA TYR A 151 -24.32 -4.34 -7.12
C TYR A 151 -24.67 -5.55 -8.00
N TYR A 152 -24.66 -6.73 -7.39
CA TYR A 152 -25.19 -7.96 -7.95
C TYR A 152 -26.67 -7.70 -8.22
N ASP A 153 -27.01 -7.42 -9.48
CA ASP A 153 -28.40 -7.49 -9.90
C ASP A 153 -28.80 -8.97 -9.81
N LYS A 154 -29.39 -9.36 -8.67
CA LYS A 154 -29.81 -10.74 -8.39
C LYS A 154 -30.99 -11.19 -9.27
N ARG A 155 -31.42 -10.42 -10.26
CA ARG A 155 -32.45 -10.85 -11.21
C ARG A 155 -31.89 -11.75 -12.29
N GLY A 156 -31.56 -12.99 -11.91
CA GLY A 156 -31.71 -14.25 -12.66
C GLY A 156 -31.37 -14.36 -14.17
N GLY A 157 -30.83 -13.35 -14.81
CA GLY A 157 -30.49 -13.35 -16.22
C GLY A 157 -29.07 -13.81 -16.41
N LYS A 158 -28.84 -14.76 -17.32
CA LYS A 158 -27.52 -15.18 -17.82
C LYS A 158 -26.85 -14.07 -18.65
N GLY A 159 -26.76 -12.85 -18.11
CA GLY A 159 -26.07 -11.73 -18.73
C GLY A 159 -24.58 -11.81 -18.38
N GLY A 160 -23.72 -11.79 -19.39
CA GLY A 160 -22.27 -11.80 -19.21
C GLY A 160 -21.81 -10.66 -18.30
N HIS A 161 -20.77 -10.94 -17.51
CA HIS A 161 -20.07 -9.93 -16.72
C HIS A 161 -19.31 -9.00 -17.68
N HIS A 162 -19.99 -8.03 -18.28
CA HIS A 162 -19.30 -6.97 -18.98
C HIS A 162 -18.59 -6.10 -17.93
N PRO A 163 -17.26 -5.90 -18.05
CA PRO A 163 -16.55 -4.98 -17.18
C PRO A 163 -17.22 -3.60 -17.27
N LYS A 164 -17.72 -3.11 -16.14
CA LYS A 164 -18.30 -1.77 -16.06
C LYS A 164 -17.16 -0.75 -16.05
N PRO A 165 -17.32 0.41 -16.69
CA PRO A 165 -16.34 1.47 -16.62
C PRO A 165 -16.12 1.92 -15.17
N LEU A 166 -14.86 2.15 -14.80
CA LEU A 166 -14.46 2.71 -13.50
C LEU A 166 -15.20 4.03 -13.28
N LYS A 167 -15.72 4.24 -12.06
CA LYS A 167 -16.34 5.49 -11.62
C LYS A 167 -15.61 5.96 -10.38
N CYS A 168 -15.30 7.25 -10.30
CA CYS A 168 -14.63 7.86 -9.15
C CYS A 168 -15.62 8.79 -8.43
N LYS A 169 -15.64 8.76 -7.10
CA LYS A 169 -16.42 9.69 -6.25
C LYS A 169 -15.48 10.46 -5.34
N PRO A 170 -15.81 11.71 -4.96
CA PRO A 170 -15.01 12.43 -3.96
C PRO A 170 -14.90 11.61 -2.68
N CYS A 171 -13.68 11.48 -2.16
CA CYS A 171 -13.45 10.93 -0.84
C CYS A 171 -14.30 11.71 0.17
N PRO A 172 -14.90 11.06 1.17
CA PRO A 172 -15.56 11.77 2.25
C PRO A 172 -14.51 12.67 2.89
N THR A 173 -14.64 13.98 2.70
CA THR A 173 -13.79 14.93 3.39
C THR A 173 -13.96 14.62 4.88
N PRO A 174 -12.88 14.50 5.67
CA PRO A 174 -12.97 14.41 7.11
C PRO A 174 -13.56 15.74 7.57
N SER A 175 -14.88 15.81 7.60
CA SER A 175 -15.63 16.97 8.04
C SER A 175 -15.39 17.06 9.54
N GLY A 176 -14.36 17.82 9.91
CA GLY A 176 -14.27 18.39 11.24
C GLY A 176 -15.54 19.19 11.49
N GLY A 177 -16.30 18.83 12.53
CA GLY A 177 -17.39 19.66 13.03
C GLY A 177 -18.77 19.00 13.02
N TYR A 178 -19.18 18.57 14.21
CA TYR A 178 -20.51 18.73 14.80
C TYR A 178 -21.58 19.35 13.88
N GLY A 179 -22.40 18.51 13.26
CA GLY A 179 -23.54 18.93 12.47
C GLY A 179 -24.63 17.89 12.50
N HIS A 180 -25.61 18.09 13.38
CA HIS A 180 -26.86 17.35 13.47
C HIS A 180 -27.50 17.16 12.08
N GLY A 181 -27.70 15.91 11.64
CA GLY A 181 -28.29 15.69 10.31
C GLY A 181 -28.49 14.26 9.85
N GLY A 182 -28.90 13.35 10.74
CA GLY A 182 -29.73 12.18 10.40
C GLY A 182 -29.46 11.40 9.10
N LYS A 183 -28.38 10.63 9.05
CA LYS A 183 -28.41 9.25 8.55
C LYS A 183 -27.51 8.42 9.45
N LYS A 184 -28.08 7.40 10.10
CA LYS A 184 -27.34 6.43 10.94
C LYS A 184 -26.47 5.58 10.02
N ASN A 185 -25.34 6.13 9.57
CA ASN A 185 -24.24 5.31 9.09
C ASN A 185 -23.70 4.62 10.32
N TYR A 186 -24.15 3.39 10.54
CA TYR A 186 -23.51 2.47 11.46
C TYR A 186 -22.08 2.33 10.95
N LYS A 187 -21.15 3.14 11.50
CA LYS A 187 -19.72 2.91 11.30
C LYS A 187 -19.50 1.48 11.76
N ARG A 188 -19.19 0.60 10.80
CA ARG A 188 -18.86 -0.78 11.11
C ARG A 188 -17.62 -0.69 12.00
N ASN A 189 -17.70 -1.20 13.22
CA ASN A 189 -16.51 -1.34 14.04
C ASN A 189 -15.53 -2.22 13.26
N PRO A 190 -14.28 -1.76 13.04
CA PRO A 190 -13.30 -2.54 12.32
C PRO A 190 -13.11 -3.89 13.01
N SER A 191 -12.83 -4.92 12.22
CA SER A 191 -12.58 -6.25 12.80
C SER A 191 -11.29 -6.23 13.62
N LEU A 192 -11.11 -7.14 14.59
CA LEU A 192 -9.88 -7.22 15.38
C LEU A 192 -8.61 -7.30 14.50
N HIS A 193 -8.66 -8.10 13.43
CA HIS A 193 -7.55 -8.25 12.48
C HIS A 193 -7.25 -6.95 11.71
N GLU A 194 -8.29 -6.17 11.39
CA GLU A 194 -8.17 -4.86 10.75
C GLU A 194 -7.57 -3.83 11.72
N ALA A 195 -8.00 -3.86 12.98
CA ALA A 195 -7.45 -3.01 14.04
C ALA A 195 -5.96 -3.27 14.31
N ILE A 196 -5.53 -4.55 14.26
CA ILE A 196 -4.11 -4.92 14.38
C ILE A 196 -3.29 -4.29 13.24
N LYS A 197 -3.80 -4.30 12.00
CA LYS A 197 -3.11 -3.66 10.86
C LYS A 197 -3.07 -2.14 10.99
N MET A 198 -4.12 -1.54 11.54
CA MET A 198 -4.21 -0.10 11.74
C MET A 198 -3.27 0.43 12.82
N ARG A 199 -2.73 -0.43 13.70
CA ARG A 199 -1.82 -0.01 14.79
C ARG A 199 -0.54 0.69 14.29
N GLU A 200 -0.13 0.44 13.04
CA GLU A 200 0.99 1.15 12.42
C GLU A 200 0.69 2.64 12.14
N GLN A 201 -0.59 3.00 11.97
CA GLN A 201 -1.03 4.36 11.64
C GLN A 201 -1.70 5.06 12.82
N ASP A 202 -2.39 4.30 13.67
CA ASP A 202 -3.07 4.78 14.87
C ASP A 202 -2.72 3.89 16.05
N GLU A 203 -1.84 4.40 16.92
CA GLU A 203 -1.32 3.69 18.08
C GLU A 203 -2.43 3.20 19.03
N ARG A 204 -3.63 3.80 19.00
CA ARG A 204 -4.78 3.44 19.86
C ARG A 204 -5.97 2.81 19.13
N ALA A 205 -5.81 2.40 17.86
CA ALA A 205 -6.88 1.77 17.10
C ALA A 205 -7.35 0.45 17.74
N LEU A 206 -6.41 -0.33 18.29
CA LEU A 206 -6.70 -1.65 18.84
C LEU A 206 -7.41 -1.54 20.20
N GLU A 207 -6.99 -0.59 21.02
CA GLU A 207 -7.57 -0.21 22.31
C GLU A 207 -9.02 0.22 22.12
N THR A 208 -9.30 1.01 21.08
CA THR A 208 -10.65 1.47 20.74
C THR A 208 -11.56 0.29 20.38
N VAL A 209 -11.05 -0.70 19.65
CA VAL A 209 -11.83 -1.89 19.25
C VAL A 209 -12.07 -2.84 20.41
N LEU A 210 -11.09 -3.01 21.30
CA LEU A 210 -11.20 -3.84 22.50
C LEU A 210 -11.95 -3.15 23.64
N GLY A 211 -12.13 -1.83 23.56
CA GLY A 211 -12.76 -1.03 24.63
C GLY A 211 -11.85 -0.84 25.84
N CYS A 212 -10.53 -0.76 25.63
CA CYS A 212 -9.57 -0.47 26.69
C CYS A 212 -9.76 0.96 27.21
N LYS A 213 -9.49 1.16 28.50
CA LYS A 213 -9.49 2.50 29.11
C LYS A 213 -8.23 3.29 28.71
N ASP A 214 -8.21 4.60 28.97
CA ASP A 214 -7.04 5.45 28.67
C ASP A 214 -5.74 5.03 29.37
N GLU A 215 -5.86 4.29 30.48
CA GLU A 215 -4.75 3.79 31.31
C GLU A 215 -4.38 2.33 30.99
N GLU A 216 -5.10 1.71 30.05
CA GLU A 216 -4.90 0.34 29.61
C GLU A 216 -4.36 0.31 28.18
N GLU A 217 -3.48 -0.65 27.90
CA GLU A 217 -2.95 -0.89 26.56
C GLU A 217 -3.38 -2.27 26.06
N ALA A 218 -3.63 -2.39 24.75
CA ALA A 218 -3.95 -3.66 24.13
C ALA A 218 -2.67 -4.50 24.00
N CYS A 219 -2.59 -5.57 24.79
CA CYS A 219 -1.42 -6.45 24.85
C CYS A 219 -1.75 -7.85 24.34
N GLU A 220 -0.87 -8.39 23.49
CA GLU A 220 -0.94 -9.77 23.06
C GLU A 220 -0.37 -10.69 24.13
N SER A 221 -1.14 -11.71 24.52
CA SER A 221 -0.72 -12.75 25.44
C SER A 221 -1.24 -14.09 24.91
N ASN A 222 -0.32 -15.01 24.59
CA ASN A 222 -0.63 -16.34 24.06
C ASN A 222 -1.56 -16.32 22.83
N GLY A 223 -1.35 -15.38 21.90
CA GLY A 223 -2.17 -15.25 20.68
C GLY A 223 -3.55 -14.62 20.90
N SER A 224 -3.82 -14.07 22.09
CA SER A 224 -5.06 -13.35 22.41
C SER A 224 -4.74 -11.93 22.86
N TRP A 225 -5.56 -10.97 22.44
CA TRP A 225 -5.41 -9.56 22.84
C TRP A 225 -6.28 -9.25 24.06
N ARG A 226 -5.70 -8.57 25.04
CA ARG A 226 -6.41 -8.11 26.24
C ARG A 226 -5.92 -6.72 26.66
N CYS A 227 -6.82 -5.94 27.23
CA CYS A 227 -6.47 -4.68 27.88
C CYS A 227 -5.67 -4.99 29.15
N THR A 228 -4.47 -4.42 29.24
CA THR A 228 -3.59 -4.54 30.40
C THR A 228 -3.36 -3.14 30.95
N ASP A 229 -3.58 -2.95 32.26
CA ASP A 229 -3.25 -1.68 32.91
C ASP A 229 -1.74 -1.49 32.92
N VAL A 230 -1.25 -0.56 32.10
CA VAL A 230 0.18 -0.23 32.00
C VAL A 230 0.56 0.94 32.89
N SER A 231 -0.43 1.58 33.53
CA SER A 231 -0.26 2.80 34.31
C SER A 231 -0.01 2.53 35.79
N SER A 232 -0.63 1.48 36.34
CA SER A 232 -0.63 1.17 37.78
C SER A 232 -0.23 -0.26 38.11
N SER A 233 -0.21 -1.17 37.13
CA SER A 233 0.25 -2.54 37.33
C SER A 233 1.76 -2.61 37.57
N LEU A 234 2.16 -3.31 38.64
CA LEU A 234 3.56 -3.53 38.98
C LEU A 234 4.32 -4.35 37.93
N TRP A 235 3.63 -5.26 37.23
CA TRP A 235 4.24 -6.29 36.38
C TRP A 235 4.27 -5.91 34.89
N SER A 236 3.62 -4.81 34.53
CA SER A 236 3.49 -4.33 33.15
C SER A 236 3.57 -2.80 33.14
N CYS A 237 4.42 -2.25 34.00
CA CYS A 237 4.51 -0.81 34.16
C CYS A 237 5.13 -0.17 32.91
N GLY A 238 4.41 0.75 32.28
CA GLY A 238 4.86 1.50 31.12
C GLY A 238 4.76 0.75 29.78
N GLY A 239 4.19 -0.46 29.76
CA GLY A 239 3.92 -1.17 28.51
C GLY A 239 3.53 -2.63 28.69
N CYS A 240 3.21 -3.29 27.58
CA CYS A 240 2.83 -4.70 27.56
C CYS A 240 3.91 -5.64 28.14
N PRO A 241 3.54 -6.85 28.63
CA PRO A 241 4.52 -7.83 29.12
C PRO A 241 5.65 -8.08 28.11
N GLY A 242 6.91 -7.88 28.53
CA GLY A 242 8.10 -7.96 27.69
C GLY A 242 8.56 -6.63 27.09
N GLN A 243 7.70 -5.62 27.04
CA GLN A 243 8.04 -4.23 26.70
C GLN A 243 8.06 -3.34 27.94
N GLY A 244 7.10 -3.51 28.86
CA GLY A 244 7.04 -2.84 30.14
C GLY A 244 8.01 -3.43 31.18
N VAL A 245 8.11 -2.75 32.31
CA VAL A 245 9.02 -3.10 33.42
C VAL A 245 8.24 -3.75 34.55
N ASP A 246 8.82 -4.81 35.14
CA ASP A 246 8.39 -5.32 36.45
C ASP A 246 9.06 -4.49 37.56
N CYS A 247 8.30 -3.57 38.16
CA CYS A 247 8.79 -2.71 39.22
C CYS A 247 9.21 -3.51 40.48
N GLY A 248 8.64 -4.70 40.69
CA GLY A 248 8.99 -5.58 41.82
C GLY A 248 10.38 -6.20 41.68
N ALA A 249 10.91 -6.27 40.46
CA ALA A 249 12.23 -6.81 40.16
C ALA A 249 13.38 -5.81 40.42
N VAL A 250 13.08 -4.56 40.80
CA VAL A 250 14.11 -3.53 41.07
C VAL A 250 15.01 -3.96 42.24
N PRO A 251 16.34 -4.04 42.05
CA PRO A 251 17.25 -4.50 43.09
C PRO A 251 17.19 -3.64 44.37
N GLY A 252 17.12 -4.30 45.53
CA GLY A 252 17.14 -3.63 46.83
C GLY A 252 15.83 -2.96 47.23
N VAL A 253 14.79 -3.04 46.41
CA VAL A 253 13.48 -2.42 46.70
C VAL A 253 12.69 -3.22 47.75
N SER A 254 12.01 -2.52 48.65
CA SER A 254 11.09 -3.11 49.63
C SER A 254 9.64 -2.80 49.26
N GLU A 255 9.35 -1.54 48.92
CA GLU A 255 8.04 -1.09 48.48
C GLU A 255 8.19 -0.21 47.24
N VAL A 256 7.39 -0.52 46.24
CA VAL A 256 7.41 0.11 44.92
C VAL A 256 6.00 0.14 44.38
N ARG A 257 5.70 1.15 43.59
CA ARG A 257 4.42 1.29 42.88
C ARG A 257 4.66 1.71 41.44
N CYS A 258 3.78 1.27 40.55
CA CYS A 258 3.71 1.84 39.20
C CYS A 258 2.79 3.06 39.24
N HIS A 259 3.23 4.17 38.67
CA HIS A 259 2.42 5.37 38.55
C HIS A 259 2.68 6.04 37.21
N GLN A 260 1.62 6.19 36.40
CA GLN A 260 1.69 6.76 35.05
C GLN A 260 2.74 6.05 34.18
N GLY A 261 2.83 4.73 34.31
CA GLY A 261 3.78 3.90 33.54
C GLY A 261 5.24 4.04 33.97
N ARG A 262 5.50 4.55 35.19
CA ARG A 262 6.85 4.63 35.77
C ARG A 262 6.91 3.98 37.13
N CYS A 263 8.00 3.27 37.39
CA CYS A 263 8.26 2.68 38.69
C CYS A 263 8.72 3.76 39.69
N LEU A 264 7.97 3.91 40.79
CA LEU A 264 8.30 4.79 41.89
C LEU A 264 8.68 3.95 43.11
N ILE A 265 9.94 4.10 43.56
CA ILE A 265 10.44 3.42 44.75
C ILE A 265 10.02 4.24 45.98
N ASP A 266 9.17 3.67 46.83
CA ASP A 266 8.73 4.31 48.07
C ASP A 266 9.70 3.97 49.22
N THR A 267 10.11 2.69 49.35
CA THR A 267 11.08 2.27 50.38
C THR A 267 12.07 1.21 49.88
N CYS A 268 13.31 1.29 50.37
CA CYS A 268 14.34 0.28 50.13
C CYS A 268 14.42 -0.73 51.28
N ARG A 269 14.94 -1.94 50.98
CA ARG A 269 15.24 -2.96 51.98
C ARG A 269 16.28 -2.46 52.99
N ARG A 270 16.31 -3.06 54.18
CA ARG A 270 17.32 -2.75 55.20
C ARG A 270 18.74 -2.89 54.61
N GLY A 271 19.58 -1.88 54.86
CA GLY A 271 20.94 -1.80 54.31
C GLY A 271 21.05 -1.12 52.94
N TYR A 272 19.94 -0.63 52.39
CA TYR A 272 19.89 0.20 51.18
C TYR A 272 19.31 1.58 51.51
N THR A 273 19.72 2.60 50.73
CA THR A 273 19.18 3.96 50.80
C THR A 273 18.65 4.35 49.43
N VAL A 274 17.48 5.01 49.40
CA VAL A 274 16.91 5.58 48.17
C VAL A 274 17.79 6.75 47.73
N THR A 275 18.32 6.70 46.51
CA THR A 275 19.05 7.81 45.90
C THR A 275 18.29 8.35 44.69
N PRO A 276 18.38 9.66 44.38
CA PRO A 276 17.78 10.27 43.18
C PRO A 276 18.61 9.99 41.93
N THR A 277 19.06 8.75 41.77
CA THR A 277 19.82 8.31 40.61
C THR A 277 18.87 7.53 39.70
N PRO A 278 18.61 8.00 38.47
CA PRO A 278 17.69 7.34 37.56
C PRO A 278 18.25 5.99 37.12
N SER A 279 17.37 4.99 37.02
CA SER A 279 17.71 3.68 36.47
C SER A 279 16.97 3.48 35.15
N PRO A 280 17.62 3.69 33.99
CA PRO A 280 16.95 3.62 32.69
C PRO A 280 16.45 2.22 32.38
N GLU A 281 17.05 1.18 32.94
CA GLU A 281 16.62 -0.23 32.78
C GLU A 281 15.23 -0.48 33.40
N TYR A 282 14.87 0.25 34.45
CA TYR A 282 13.59 0.07 35.16
C TYR A 282 12.65 1.26 35.03
N GLY A 283 13.00 2.26 34.21
CA GLY A 283 12.21 3.48 34.05
C GLY A 283 11.99 4.25 35.36
N THR A 284 12.90 4.13 36.33
CA THR A 284 12.80 4.80 37.65
C THR A 284 13.62 6.10 37.67
N ASN A 285 13.16 7.09 38.43
CA ASN A 285 13.96 8.30 38.75
C ASN A 285 14.82 8.13 40.01
N THR A 286 14.55 7.09 40.80
CA THR A 286 15.25 6.75 42.03
C THR A 286 15.78 5.32 41.98
N SER A 287 16.78 5.01 42.79
CA SER A 287 17.33 3.66 42.92
C SER A 287 17.68 3.35 44.37
N CYS A 288 17.71 2.06 44.71
CA CYS A 288 18.17 1.59 46.02
C CYS A 288 19.65 1.26 45.94
N VAL A 289 20.50 2.04 46.63
CA VAL A 289 21.95 1.81 46.67
C VAL A 289 22.32 1.23 48.04
N SER A 290 23.16 0.19 48.06
CA SER A 290 23.59 -0.43 49.31
C SER A 290 24.50 0.51 50.11
N ASN A 291 24.23 0.66 51.41
CA ASN A 291 24.99 1.51 52.33
C ASN A 291 26.45 1.04 52.53
N ASN A 292 26.72 -0.24 52.23
CA ASN A 292 28.05 -0.82 52.37
C ASN A 292 28.95 -0.62 51.12
N GLY A 293 28.40 -0.05 50.04
CA GLY A 293 29.06 0.02 48.73
C GLY A 293 30.09 1.13 48.54
N SER A 294 30.22 2.09 49.46
CA SER A 294 31.16 3.21 49.32
C SER A 294 32.64 2.84 49.46
N ARG A 295 32.96 1.57 49.78
CA ARG A 295 34.34 1.05 49.78
C ARG A 295 34.63 0.28 48.48
N GLY A 296 34.71 1.02 47.37
CA GLY A 296 35.54 0.71 46.21
C GLY A 296 35.61 -0.74 45.71
N VAL A 297 34.47 -1.43 45.51
CA VAL A 297 34.47 -2.68 44.76
C VAL A 297 33.79 -2.44 43.41
N GLU A 298 34.65 -2.35 42.42
CA GLU A 298 34.37 -2.32 41.00
C GLU A 298 33.47 -3.51 40.61
N SER A 299 32.20 -3.18 40.34
CA SER A 299 31.26 -3.82 39.41
C SER A 299 31.60 -5.26 38.99
N SER A 300 31.50 -6.20 39.93
CA SER A 300 31.42 -7.62 39.60
C SER A 300 29.95 -7.96 39.41
N LYS A 301 29.59 -8.35 38.18
CA LYS A 301 28.24 -8.81 37.77
C LYS A 301 27.83 -10.03 38.60
N SER A 302 27.22 -9.80 39.75
CA SER A 302 26.61 -10.85 40.56
C SER A 302 25.26 -11.21 39.95
N HIS A 303 25.26 -12.26 39.13
CA HIS A 303 24.08 -12.91 38.57
C HIS A 303 23.26 -13.50 39.73
N TRP A 304 22.24 -12.79 40.21
CA TRP A 304 21.30 -13.31 41.20
C TRP A 304 20.22 -14.12 40.45
N PHE A 305 20.53 -15.33 39.99
CA PHE A 305 19.46 -16.24 39.60
C PHE A 305 18.79 -16.77 40.87
N VAL A 306 17.59 -16.26 41.14
CA VAL A 306 16.67 -16.85 42.11
C VAL A 306 16.10 -18.10 41.44
N ASN A 307 16.46 -19.28 41.94
CA ASN A 307 15.76 -20.52 41.62
C ASN A 307 14.31 -20.37 42.10
N GLN A 308 13.36 -20.25 41.16
CA GLN A 308 11.95 -20.47 41.47
C GLN A 308 11.77 -21.98 41.64
N ALA A 309 11.37 -22.40 42.83
CA ALA A 309 10.93 -23.76 43.09
C ALA A 309 9.52 -23.94 42.51
N GLU A 310 9.33 -25.00 41.72
CA GLU A 310 8.05 -25.48 41.17
C GLU A 310 7.06 -25.89 42.26
#